data_AF-A0A7T1IAE2-F1
#
_entry.id   AF-A0A7T1IAE2-F1
#
_cell.length_a   1.000
_cell.length_b   1.000
_cell.length_c   1.000
_cell.angle_alpha   90.00
_cell.angle_beta   90.00
_cell.angle_gamma   90.00
#
_symmetry.space_group_name_H-M   'P 1'
#
loop_
_entity.id
_entity.type
_entity.pdbx_description
1 polymer ?
#
loop_
_entity_poly.entity_id
_entity_poly.type
_entity_poly.pdbx_seq_one_letter_code
_entity_poly.pdbx_strand_id
1 'polypeptide(L)' 'MTPKFNYEPVERFGASMTSPRPWNTQALAGVELLNGRVAMLGFAAAIAGELLTGKGMVGQLAAMLRWYLG' A
#
# COMPACT_ATOMS: atom_id res chain seq x y z
N MET A 1 -4.46 -7.85 -26.68
CA MET A 1 -3.39 -8.76 -26.25
C MET A 1 -3.76 -9.25 -24.85
N THR A 2 -4.19 -10.50 -24.71
CA THR A 2 -4.71 -11.02 -23.43
C THR A 2 -3.53 -11.32 -22.50
N PRO A 3 -3.49 -10.81 -21.26
CA PRO A 3 -2.41 -11.12 -20.34
C PRO A 3 -2.39 -12.63 -20.07
N LYS A 4 -1.26 -13.26 -20.35
CA LYS A 4 -1.05 -14.69 -20.12
C LYS A 4 -0.64 -14.87 -18.66
N PHE A 5 -1.61 -15.15 -17.80
CA PHE A 5 -1.35 -15.44 -16.39
C PHE A 5 -0.74 -16.84 -16.27
N ASN A 6 0.55 -16.92 -15.95
CA ASN A 6 1.21 -18.18 -15.62
C ASN A 6 0.90 -18.49 -14.15
N TYR A 7 -0.01 -19.42 -13.92
CA TYR A 7 -0.32 -19.89 -12.58
C TYR A 7 0.81 -20.83 -12.11
N GLU A 8 1.47 -20.47 -11.01
CA GLU A 8 2.39 -21.35 -10.30
C GLU A 8 1.58 -22.55 -9.74
N PRO A 9 2.09 -23.79 -9.77
CA PRO A 9 1.42 -24.93 -9.14
C PRO A 9 1.10 -24.63 -7.67
N VAL A 10 -0.12 -24.99 -7.24
CA VAL A 10 -0.58 -24.75 -5.86
C VAL A 10 0.37 -25.44 -4.87
N GLU A 11 1.16 -24.66 -4.14
CA GLU A 11 2.04 -25.20 -3.11
C GLU A 11 1.23 -25.75 -1.93
N ARG A 12 1.70 -26.85 -1.33
CA ARG A 12 1.14 -27.35 -0.06
C ARG A 12 1.28 -26.25 1.00
N PHE A 13 0.21 -25.94 1.73
CA PHE A 13 0.22 -24.96 2.82
C PHE A 13 1.40 -25.19 3.78
N GLY A 14 2.16 -24.13 4.08
CA GLY A 14 3.36 -24.18 4.91
C GLY A 14 4.66 -24.53 4.17
N ALA A 15 4.60 -25.02 2.93
CA ALA A 15 5.81 -25.34 2.16
C ALA A 15 6.68 -24.10 1.90
N SER A 16 6.09 -22.91 1.71
CA SER A 16 6.83 -21.65 1.58
C SER A 16 7.50 -21.18 2.88
N MET A 17 7.05 -21.66 4.04
CA MET A 17 7.59 -21.30 5.37
C MET A 17 8.63 -22.31 5.87
N THR A 18 8.60 -23.55 5.37
CA THR A 18 9.48 -24.64 5.81
C THR A 18 10.47 -25.10 4.74
N SER A 19 10.34 -24.62 3.49
CA SER A 19 11.24 -24.99 2.39
C SER A 19 12.34 -23.95 2.21
N PRO A 20 13.58 -24.36 1.94
CA PRO A 20 14.69 -23.46 1.58
C PRO A 20 14.58 -22.92 0.15
N ARG A 21 13.37 -22.82 -0.42
CA ARG A 21 13.19 -22.26 -1.77
C ARG A 21 13.52 -20.77 -1.71
N PRO A 22 14.29 -20.24 -2.68
CA PRO A 22 14.53 -18.82 -2.75
C PRO A 22 13.18 -18.10 -2.90
N TRP A 23 12.98 -17.04 -2.13
CA TRP A 23 11.77 -16.23 -2.22
C TRP A 23 11.56 -15.75 -3.67
N ASN A 24 10.31 -15.70 -4.13
CA ASN A 24 10.00 -15.23 -5.47
C ASN A 24 10.23 -13.70 -5.54
N THR A 25 11.44 -13.30 -5.95
CA THR A 25 11.85 -11.89 -6.09
C THR A 25 11.04 -11.12 -7.12
N GLN A 26 10.51 -11.80 -8.14
CA GLN A 26 9.67 -11.17 -9.18
C GLN A 26 8.33 -10.71 -8.58
N ALA A 27 7.70 -11.54 -7.75
CA ALA A 27 6.48 -11.18 -7.03
C ALA A 27 6.75 -10.06 -6.01
N LEU A 28 7.90 -10.09 -5.34
CA LEU A 28 8.31 -9.05 -4.40
C LEU A 28 8.48 -7.68 -5.09
N ALA A 29 9.17 -7.65 -6.23
CA ALA A 29 9.41 -6.41 -6.97
C ALA A 29 8.10 -5.71 -7.40
N GLY A 30 7.08 -6.49 -7.80
CA GLY A 30 5.77 -5.93 -8.13
C GLY A 30 5.08 -5.29 -6.92
N VAL A 31 5.13 -5.96 -5.77
CA VAL A 31 4.56 -5.46 -4.50
C VAL A 31 5.29 -4.22 -4.00
N GLU A 32 6.62 -4.22 -4.05
CA GLU A 32 7.45 -3.08 -3.64
C GLU A 32 7.16 -1.83 -4.48
N LEU A 33 7.09 -1.97 -5.80
CA LEU A 33 6.77 -0.86 -6.70
C LEU A 33 5.35 -0.33 -6.48
N LEU A 34 4.38 -1.22 -6.27
CA LEU A 34 3.00 -0.81 -6.00
C LEU A 34 2.90 -0.06 -4.68
N ASN A 35 3.47 -0.62 -3.59
CA ASN A 35 3.47 0.00 -2.27
C ASN A 35 4.19 1.36 -2.29
N GLY A 36 5.34 1.44 -2.97
CA GLY A 36 6.09 2.69 -3.13
C GLY A 36 5.29 3.78 -3.84
N ARG A 37 4.61 3.44 -4.95
CA ARG A 37 3.77 4.39 -5.70
C ARG A 37 2.58 4.89 -4.89
N VAL A 38 1.88 3.97 -4.20
CA VAL A 38 0.75 4.33 -3.34
C VAL A 38 1.20 5.23 -2.20
N ALA A 39 2.36 4.95 -1.58
CA ALA A 39 2.92 5.80 -0.54
C ALA A 39 3.25 7.22 -1.05
N MET A 40 3.86 7.35 -2.23
CA MET A 40 4.14 8.66 -2.84
C MET A 40 2.86 9.46 -3.12
N LEU A 41 1.81 8.81 -3.61
CA LEU A 41 0.51 9.45 -3.83
C LEU A 41 -0.14 9.88 -2.51
N GLY A 42 -0.09 9.04 -1.47
CA GLY A 42 -0.61 9.38 -0.15
C GLY A 42 0.09 10.59 0.47
N PHE A 43 1.42 10.68 0.32
CA PHE A 43 2.20 11.83 0.77
C PHE A 43 1.86 13.11 -0.02
N ALA A 44 1.76 13.02 -1.35
CA ALA A 44 1.37 14.16 -2.18
C ALA A 44 -0.05 14.66 -1.84
N ALA A 45 -0.99 13.75 -1.60
CA ALA A 45 -2.35 14.08 -1.17
C ALA A 45 -2.37 14.74 0.21
N ALA A 46 -1.52 14.31 1.14
CA ALA A 46 -1.36 14.94 2.45
C ALA A 46 -0.88 16.40 2.33
N ILE A 47 0.15 16.66 1.51
CA ILE A 47 0.65 18.02 1.24
C ILE A 47 -0.45 18.88 0.61
N ALA A 48 -1.14 18.34 -0.40
CA ALA A 48 -2.23 19.07 -1.07
C ALA A 48 -3.37 19.40 -0.09
N GLY A 49 -3.74 18.45 0.79
CA GLY A 49 -4.73 18.67 1.84
C GLY A 49 -4.33 19.78 2.82
N GLU A 50 -3.07 19.78 3.26
CA GLU A 50 -2.50 20.81 4.13
C GLU A 50 -2.51 22.20 3.45
N LEU A 51 -2.13 22.27 2.18
CA LEU A 51 -2.12 23.52 1.41
C LEU A 51 -3.54 24.08 1.19
N LEU A 52 -4.50 23.21 0.89
CA LEU A 52 -5.89 23.61 0.63
C LEU A 52 -6.65 24.02 1.90
N THR A 53 -6.34 23.43 3.06
CA THR A 53 -7.06 23.73 4.30
C THR A 53 -6.33 24.66 5.26
N GLY A 54 -5.03 24.92 5.05
CA GLY A 54 -4.21 25.78 5.90
C GLY A 54 -4.04 25.26 7.34
N LYS A 55 -4.47 24.02 7.59
CA LYS A 55 -4.34 23.30 8.85
C LYS A 55 -3.64 21.99 8.50
N GLY A 56 -2.54 21.68 9.17
CA GLY A 56 -1.84 20.41 8.94
C GLY A 56 -2.76 19.19 9.12
N MET A 57 -2.33 18.02 8.67
CA MET A 57 -3.14 16.79 8.66
C MET A 57 -3.74 16.46 10.04
N VAL A 58 -3.02 16.78 11.12
CA VAL A 58 -3.49 16.67 12.52
C VAL A 58 -4.63 17.63 12.85
N GLY A 59 -4.59 18.86 12.30
CA GLY A 59 -5.62 19.88 12.48
C GLY A 59 -6.91 19.55 11.73
N GLN A 60 -6.84 18.93 10.55
CA GLN A 60 -8.03 18.40 9.85
C GLN A 60 -8.63 17.22 10.61
N LEU A 61 -7.81 16.28 11.09
CA LEU A 61 -8.30 15.13 11.86
C LEU A 61 -8.96 15.58 13.17
N ALA A 62 -8.35 16.54 13.88
CA ALA A 62 -8.93 17.14 15.09
C ALA A 62 -10.23 17.90 14.79
N ALA A 63 -10.35 18.56 13.64
CA ALA A 63 -11.59 19.22 13.22
C ALA A 63 -12.70 18.22 12.92
N MET A 64 -12.41 17.12 12.22
CA MET A 64 -13.39 16.04 11.99
C MET A 64 -13.80 15.36 13.29
N LEU A 65 -12.85 15.05 14.16
CA LEU A 65 -13.15 14.47 15.48
C LEU A 65 -14.00 15.39 16.34
N ARG A 66 -13.70 16.69 16.34
CA ARG A 66 -14.52 17.70 17.05
C ARG A 66 -15.94 17.80 16.48
N TRP A 67 -16.12 17.68 15.16
CA TRP A 67 -17.45 17.67 14.55
C TRP A 67 -18.25 16.41 14.88
N TYR A 68 -17.57 15.27 15.05
CA TYR A 68 -18.22 13.99 15.38
C TYR A 68 -18.54 13.81 16.88
N LEU A 69 -17.71 14.38 17.76
CA LEU A 69 -17.79 14.19 19.22
C LEU A 69 -18.42 15.38 19.97
N GLY A 70 -18.71 16.48 19.28
CA GLY A 70 -19.37 17.67 19.82
C GLY A 70 -20.81 17.76 19.39
#